data_AF-M5JU77-F1
#
_entry.id   AF-M5JU77-F1
#
_cell.length_a   1.000
_cell.length_b   1.000
_cell.length_c   1.000
_cell.angle_alpha   90.00
_cell.angle_beta   90.00
_cell.angle_gamma   90.00
#
_symmetry.space_group_name_H-M   'P 1'
#
loop_
_entity.id
_entity.type
_entity.pdbx_description
1 polymer ?
#
loop_
_entity_poly.entity_id
_entity_poly.type
_entity_poly.pdbx_seq_one_letter_code
_entity_poly.pdbx_strand_id
1 'polypeptide(L)'
;MGASMDNGLKVLIAAACVVIIAGGAYVGWTQYREAQLTAAQTEQSDRQAACRGTLTKAGAALQTLRDECRKAGLISDEEYYRANSGQFTD
;
A
#
# COMPACT_ATOMS: atom_id res chain seq x y z
N MET A 1 -17.99 42.16 -42.39
CA MET A 1 -17.03 41.15 -41.88
C MET A 1 -17.13 41.14 -40.36
N GLY A 2 -17.56 40.06 -39.71
CA GLY A 2 -17.71 40.09 -38.25
C GLY A 2 -18.29 38.85 -37.58
N ALA A 3 -17.92 37.65 -38.02
CA ALA A 3 -18.37 36.41 -37.40
C ALA A 3 -17.29 35.32 -37.51
N SER A 4 -16.15 35.45 -36.81
CA SER A 4 -15.13 34.38 -36.86
C SER A 4 -14.17 34.28 -35.65
N MET A 5 -13.99 35.31 -34.81
CA MET A 5 -12.97 35.22 -33.75
C MET A 5 -13.43 34.54 -32.45
N ASP A 6 -14.72 34.58 -32.08
CA ASP A 6 -15.20 34.01 -30.82
C ASP A 6 -15.37 32.48 -30.82
N ASN A 7 -15.82 31.89 -31.94
CA ASN A 7 -16.03 30.44 -32.01
C ASN A 7 -14.70 29.68 -32.16
N GLY A 8 -13.73 30.23 -32.90
CA GLY A 8 -12.39 29.63 -33.01
C GLY A 8 -11.63 29.62 -31.68
N LEU A 9 -11.69 30.73 -30.93
CA LEU A 9 -11.04 30.83 -29.62
C LEU A 9 -11.68 29.89 -28.59
N LYS A 10 -13.01 29.77 -28.58
CA LYS A 10 -13.74 28.84 -27.70
C LYS A 10 -13.39 27.38 -27.96
N VAL A 11 -13.22 26.98 -29.23
CA VAL A 11 -12.84 25.60 -29.59
C VAL A 11 -11.42 25.30 -29.15
N LEU A 12 -10.48 26.22 -29.35
CA LEU A 12 -9.09 26.08 -28.91
C LEU A 12 -8.98 25.96 -27.39
N ILE A 13 -9.73 26.78 -26.65
CA ILE A 13 -9.78 26.74 -25.19
C ILE A 13 -10.38 25.42 -24.70
N ALA A 14 -11.48 24.95 -25.28
CA ALA A 14 -12.09 23.69 -24.91
C ALA A 14 -11.13 22.50 -25.13
N ALA A 15 -10.41 22.48 -26.25
CA ALA A 15 -9.41 21.45 -26.52
C ALA A 15 -8.25 21.51 -25.51
N ALA A 16 -7.76 22.71 -25.16
CA ALA A 16 -6.70 22.88 -24.17
C ALA A 16 -7.13 22.39 -22.77
N CYS A 17 -8.36 22.70 -22.34
CA CYS A 17 -8.87 22.23 -21.04
C CYS A 17 -8.95 20.70 -20.98
N VAL A 18 -9.39 20.04 -22.06
CA VAL A 18 -9.45 18.56 -22.12
C VAL A 18 -8.05 17.95 -22.03
N VAL A 19 -7.05 18.53 -22.70
CA VAL A 19 -5.65 18.07 -22.64
C VAL A 19 -5.05 18.27 -21.24
N ILE A 20 -5.32 19.41 -20.59
CA ILE A 20 -4.85 19.69 -19.22
C ILE A 20 -5.48 18.71 -18.22
N ILE A 21 -6.79 18.46 -18.33
CA ILE A 21 -7.50 17.53 -17.44
C ILE A 21 -7.01 16.10 -17.67
N ALA A 22 -6.86 15.67 -18.93
CA ALA A 22 -6.37 14.34 -19.27
C ALA A 22 -4.90 14.14 -18.84
N GLY A 23 -4.04 15.14 -19.05
CA GLY A 23 -2.64 15.10 -18.62
C GLY A 23 -2.49 15.08 -17.11
N GLY A 24 -3.24 15.93 -16.40
CA GLY A 24 -3.23 15.97 -14.92
C GLY A 24 -3.77 14.68 -14.29
N ALA A 25 -4.83 14.12 -14.85
CA ALA A 25 -5.40 12.85 -14.38
C ALA A 25 -4.44 11.66 -14.61
N TYR A 26 -3.69 11.65 -15.72
CA TYR A 26 -2.72 10.59 -16.00
C TYR A 26 -1.55 10.60 -15.01
N VAL A 27 -0.98 11.77 -14.73
CA VAL A 27 0.12 11.93 -13.76
C VAL A 27 -0.33 11.64 -12.33
N GLY A 28 -1.57 12.04 -11.98
CA GLY A 28 -2.16 11.71 -10.67
C GLY A 28 -2.36 10.20 -10.48
N TRP A 29 -2.78 9.48 -11.53
CA TRP A 29 -3.02 8.05 -11.45
C TRP A 29 -1.74 7.22 -11.32
N THR A 30 -0.65 7.61 -11.99
CA THR A 30 0.65 6.92 -11.85
C THR A 30 1.24 7.07 -10.46
N GLN A 31 1.21 8.30 -9.92
CA GLN A 31 1.63 8.59 -8.54
C GLN A 31 0.78 7.83 -7.51
N TYR A 32 -0.54 7.77 -7.71
CA TYR A 32 -1.44 7.05 -6.80
C TYR A 32 -1.23 5.53 -6.84
N ARG A 33 -0.92 4.96 -8.01
CA ARG A 33 -0.56 3.53 -8.14
C ARG A 33 0.76 3.20 -7.45
N GLU A 34 1.80 4.01 -7.65
CA GLU A 34 3.10 3.79 -7.03
C GLU A 34 3.03 3.96 -5.51
N ALA A 35 2.28 4.96 -5.02
CA ALA A 35 2.04 5.16 -3.60
C ALA A 35 1.26 3.99 -2.96
N GLN A 36 0.25 3.44 -3.64
CA GLN A 36 -0.48 2.27 -3.14
C GLN A 36 0.36 0.99 -3.13
N LEU A 37 1.17 0.77 -4.16
CA LEU A 37 2.07 -0.40 -4.19
C LEU A 37 3.12 -0.32 -3.09
N THR A 38 3.66 0.86 -2.83
CA THR A 38 4.64 1.09 -1.76
C THR A 38 3.97 0.99 -0.39
N ALA A 39 2.80 1.60 -0.19
CA ALA A 39 2.07 1.53 1.08
C ALA A 39 1.67 0.09 1.44
N ALA A 40 1.23 -0.70 0.46
CA ALA A 40 0.91 -2.11 0.67
C ALA A 40 2.14 -2.94 1.07
N GLN A 41 3.32 -2.67 0.48
CA GLN A 41 4.56 -3.35 0.87
C GLN A 41 5.08 -2.91 2.24
N THR A 42 4.97 -1.62 2.58
CA THR A 42 5.34 -1.10 3.89
C THR A 42 4.45 -1.68 4.98
N GLU A 43 3.12 -1.69 4.77
CA GLU A 43 2.19 -2.31 5.73
C GLU A 43 2.45 -3.80 5.91
N GLN A 44 2.76 -4.54 4.84
CA GLN A 44 3.13 -5.95 4.98
C GLN A 44 4.43 -6.15 5.76
N SER A 45 5.42 -5.30 5.51
CA SER A 45 6.72 -5.36 6.19
C SER A 45 6.60 -5.01 7.68
N ASP A 46 5.81 -3.98 8.02
CA ASP A 46 5.53 -3.60 9.41
C ASP A 46 4.75 -4.70 10.14
N ARG A 47 3.77 -5.32 9.49
CA ARG A 47 3.04 -6.46 10.05
C ARG A 47 3.95 -7.67 10.26
N GLN A 48 4.84 -7.97 9.32
CA GLN A 48 5.86 -9.02 9.50
C GLN A 48 6.81 -8.71 10.65
N ALA A 49 7.28 -7.47 10.78
CA ALA A 49 8.17 -7.07 11.87
C ALA A 49 7.47 -7.17 13.24
N ALA A 50 6.22 -6.73 13.33
CA ALA A 50 5.41 -6.88 14.54
C ALA A 50 5.21 -8.36 14.91
N CYS A 51 4.87 -9.20 13.93
CA CYS A 51 4.72 -10.64 14.12
C CYS A 51 6.01 -11.31 14.58
N ARG A 52 7.16 -10.99 13.95
CA ARG A 52 8.47 -11.51 14.37
C ARG A 52 8.88 -11.03 15.77
N GLY A 53 8.53 -9.80 16.13
CA GLY A 53 8.74 -9.28 17.49
C GLY A 53 7.97 -10.05 18.57
N THR A 54 6.90 -10.75 18.20
CA THR A 54 6.23 -11.67 19.13
C THR A 54 6.97 -12.99 19.28
N LEU A 55 7.77 -13.44 18.29
CA LEU A 55 8.49 -14.73 18.31
C LEU A 55 9.56 -14.80 19.40
N THR A 56 10.12 -13.65 19.81
CA THR A 56 11.16 -13.57 20.84
C THR A 56 10.59 -13.32 22.25
N LYS A 57 9.29 -13.06 22.39
CA LYS A 57 8.66 -12.74 23.68
C LYS A 57 7.77 -13.87 24.19
N ALA A 58 7.88 -14.17 25.49
CA ALA A 58 7.00 -15.10 26.18
C ALA A 58 5.70 -14.41 26.62
N GLY A 59 4.55 -15.03 26.33
CA GLY A 59 3.26 -14.56 26.84
C GLY A 59 2.06 -15.23 26.16
N ALA A 60 1.06 -15.64 26.95
CA ALA A 60 -0.17 -16.24 26.44
C ALA A 60 -0.95 -15.30 25.51
N ALA A 61 -0.94 -13.99 25.79
CA ALA A 61 -1.56 -12.98 24.93
C ALA A 61 -0.90 -12.86 23.55
N LEU A 62 0.39 -13.22 23.44
CA LEU A 62 1.13 -13.21 22.17
C LEU A 62 0.90 -14.48 21.34
N GLN A 63 0.42 -15.57 21.96
CA GLN A 63 0.09 -16.80 21.22
C GLN A 63 -1.05 -16.57 20.23
N THR A 64 -2.09 -15.83 20.64
CA THR A 64 -3.20 -15.46 19.75
C THR A 64 -2.70 -14.62 18.57
N LEU A 65 -1.79 -13.68 18.84
CA LEU A 65 -1.20 -12.84 17.79
C LEU A 65 -0.35 -13.68 16.82
N ARG A 66 0.44 -14.63 17.33
CA ARG A 66 1.24 -15.57 16.52
C ARG A 66 0.38 -16.48 15.64
N ASP A 67 -0.77 -16.95 16.15
CA ASP A 67 -1.70 -17.77 15.38
C ASP A 67 -2.28 -16.98 14.18
N GLU A 68 -2.68 -15.74 14.43
CA GLU A 68 -3.13 -14.83 13.37
C GLU A 68 -2.01 -14.51 12.36
N CYS A 69 -0.78 -14.28 12.84
CA CYS A 69 0.39 -14.09 11.98
C CYS A 69 0.68 -15.31 11.10
N ARG A 70 0.51 -16.53 11.63
CA ARG A 70 0.66 -17.79 10.88
C ARG A 70 -0.42 -17.91 9.80
N LYS A 71 -1.69 -17.68 10.15
CA LYS A 71 -2.81 -17.70 9.20
C LYS A 71 -2.64 -16.67 8.08
N ALA A 72 -2.07 -15.52 8.40
CA ALA A 72 -1.76 -14.47 7.44
C ALA A 72 -0.52 -14.76 6.57
N GLY A 73 0.22 -15.86 6.83
CA GLY A 73 1.45 -16.20 6.11
C GLY A 73 2.64 -15.28 6.43
N LEU A 74 2.59 -14.55 7.54
CA LEU A 74 3.63 -13.60 7.95
C LEU A 74 4.78 -14.27 8.71
N ILE A 75 4.55 -15.47 9.26
CA ILE A 75 5.54 -16.33 9.93
C ILE A 75 5.36 -17.78 9.49
N SER A 76 6.45 -18.55 9.49
CA SER A 76 6.43 -19.98 9.17
C SER A 76 5.89 -20.84 10.31
N ASP A 77 5.35 -22.01 10.00
CA ASP A 77 4.95 -23.01 11.00
C ASP A 77 6.10 -23.33 11.96
N GLU A 78 7.33 -23.47 11.44
CA GLU A 78 8.51 -23.75 12.27
C GLU A 78 8.78 -22.63 13.28
N GLU A 79 8.68 -21.37 12.84
CA GLU A 79 8.84 -20.21 13.71
C GLU A 79 7.79 -20.23 14.81
N TYR A 80 6.52 -20.46 14.46
CA TYR A 80 5.42 -20.56 15.41
C TYR A 80 5.65 -21.64 16.48
N TYR A 81 6.02 -22.86 16.07
CA TYR A 81 6.25 -23.96 17.01
C TYR A 81 7.46 -23.72 17.90
N ARG A 82 8.57 -23.16 17.38
CA ARG A 82 9.76 -22.80 18.16
C ARG A 82 9.44 -21.74 19.22
N ALA A 83 8.69 -20.72 18.82
CA ALA A 83 8.22 -19.66 19.68
C ALA A 83 7.30 -20.17 20.79
N ASN A 84 6.45 -21.15 20.50
CA ASN A 84 5.52 -21.74 21.47
C ASN A 84 6.15 -22.83 22.33
N SER A 85 7.25 -23.44 21.89
CA SER A 85 8.03 -24.42 22.67
C SER A 85 8.93 -23.76 23.73
N GLY A 86 8.93 -22.42 23.82
CA GLY A 86 9.69 -21.69 24.83
C GLY A 86 11.16 -21.46 24.49
N GLN A 87 11.59 -21.76 23.26
CA GLN A 87 12.93 -21.36 22.79
C GLN A 87 12.88 -19.90 22.34
N PHE A 88 12.87 -18.99 23.32
CA PHE A 88 13.09 -17.57 23.07
C PHE A 88 14.60 -17.35 23.02
N THR A 89 15.14 -17.19 21.82
CA THR A 89 16.51 -16.66 21.68
C THR A 89 16.42 -15.17 21.96
N ASP A 90 16.95 -14.75 23.11
CA ASP A 90 17.23 -13.34 23.44
C ASP A 90 18.32 -12.79 22.50
#